data_AF-A0A661LLH3-F1
#
_entry.id   AF-A0A661LLH3-F1
#
_cell.length_a   1.000
_cell.length_b   1.000
_cell.length_c   1.000
_cell.angle_alpha   90.00
_cell.angle_beta   90.00
_cell.angle_gamma   90.00
#
_symmetry.space_group_name_H-M   'P 1'
#
loop_
_entity.id
_entity.type
_entity.pdbx_description
1 polymer ?
#
loop_
_entity_poly.entity_id
_entity_poly.type
_entity_poly.pdbx_seq_one_letter_code
_entity_poly.pdbx_strand_id
1 'polypeptide(L)'
;MNSKAKLSIVVLLLVSIVFSSFIYCDSRAIAKQQVIDLSTAISKVAKENIPAVVHIDVIQRKEVVNPFYPFENDPFFRYFFGGPQMPR
;
A
#
# COMPACT_ATOMS: atom_id res chain seq x y z
N MET A 1 61.89 -35.68 8.37
CA MET A 1 60.83 -34.86 8.97
C MET A 1 60.35 -35.51 10.26
N ASN A 2 60.66 -34.88 11.39
CA ASN A 2 60.59 -35.50 12.71
C ASN A 2 59.14 -35.77 13.11
N SER A 3 58.84 -36.95 13.64
CA SER A 3 57.48 -37.37 14.01
C SER A 3 56.77 -36.33 14.92
N LYS A 4 57.55 -35.66 15.77
CA LYS A 4 57.09 -34.56 16.64
C LYS A 4 56.62 -33.32 15.87
N ALA A 5 57.28 -32.97 14.75
CA ALA A 5 56.89 -31.85 13.90
C ALA A 5 55.57 -32.13 13.16
N LYS A 6 55.35 -33.38 12.72
CA LYS A 6 54.09 -33.79 12.09
C LYS A 6 52.92 -33.69 13.07
N LEU A 7 53.10 -34.13 14.31
CA LEU A 7 52.09 -34.02 15.36
C LEU A 7 51.74 -32.55 15.65
N SER A 8 52.74 -31.68 15.75
CA SER A 8 52.52 -30.25 16.01
C SER A 8 51.75 -29.55 14.89
N ILE A 9 52.01 -29.89 13.64
CA ILE A 9 51.30 -29.32 12.48
C ILE A 9 49.83 -29.75 12.47
N VAL A 10 49.55 -31.02 12.78
CA VAL A 10 48.17 -31.54 12.84
C VAL A 10 47.38 -30.86 13.97
N VAL A 11 48.00 -30.65 15.12
CA VAL A 11 47.38 -29.95 16.26
C VAL A 11 47.03 -28.50 15.90
N LEU A 12 47.95 -27.79 15.23
CA LEU A 12 47.71 -26.40 14.78
C LEU A 12 46.55 -26.31 13.77
N LEU A 13 46.44 -27.28 12.84
CA LEU A 13 45.33 -27.33 11.89
C LEU A 13 43.98 -27.58 12.57
N LEU A 14 43.93 -28.47 13.56
CA LEU A 14 42.69 -28.72 14.30
C LEU A 14 42.25 -27.50 15.11
N VAL A 15 43.20 -26.78 15.71
CA VAL A 15 42.90 -25.54 16.45
C VAL A 15 42.40 -24.44 15.51
N SER A 16 43.00 -24.26 14.34
CA SER A 16 42.53 -23.24 13.38
C SER A 16 41.13 -23.53 12.84
N ILE A 17 40.78 -24.80 12.64
CA ILE A 17 39.44 -25.20 12.19
C ILE A 17 38.40 -24.86 13.26
N VAL A 18 38.65 -25.23 14.52
CA VAL A 18 37.73 -24.93 15.63
C VAL A 18 37.59 -23.41 15.85
N PHE A 19 38.69 -22.66 15.73
CA PHE A 19 38.68 -21.21 15.87
C PHE A 19 37.90 -20.53 14.74
N SER A 20 38.05 -21.03 13.51
CA SER A 20 37.27 -20.56 12.36
C SER A 20 35.78 -20.82 12.54
N SER A 21 35.38 -21.99 13.04
CA SER A 21 33.98 -22.29 13.34
C SER A 21 33.41 -21.37 14.43
N PHE A 22 34.21 -20.96 15.41
CA PHE A 22 33.80 -19.97 16.40
C PHE A 22 33.63 -18.56 15.81
N ILE A 23 34.49 -18.15 14.87
CA ILE A 23 34.41 -16.83 14.21
C ILE A 23 33.28 -16.79 13.16
N TYR A 24 33.03 -17.88 12.45
CA TYR A 24 32.02 -17.95 11.39
C TYR A 24 30.63 -18.41 11.88
N CYS A 25 30.44 -18.72 13.16
CA CYS A 25 29.13 -19.00 13.73
C CYS A 25 28.41 -17.71 14.16
N ASP A 26 28.13 -16.82 13.21
CA ASP A 26 27.10 -15.81 13.41
C ASP A 26 25.73 -16.41 13.05
N SER A 27 25.17 -17.17 13.98
CA SER A 27 23.80 -17.69 13.87
C SER A 27 22.75 -16.64 14.26
N ARG A 28 22.79 -15.45 13.63
CA ARG A 28 21.75 -14.43 13.79
C ARG A 28 21.11 -13.97 12.48
N ALA A 29 21.02 -14.86 11.50
CA ALA A 29 19.97 -14.76 10.48
C ALA A 29 18.64 -15.32 11.03
N ILE A 30 18.18 -14.84 12.19
CA ILE A 30 16.76 -14.94 12.52
C ILE A 30 16.13 -13.89 11.62
N ALA A 31 15.67 -14.31 10.43
CA ALA A 31 14.78 -13.50 9.62
C ALA A 31 13.63 -13.11 10.54
N LYS A 32 13.64 -11.87 11.02
CA LYS A 32 12.63 -11.34 11.92
C LYS A 32 11.38 -11.26 11.06
N GLN A 33 10.61 -12.34 11.01
CA GLN A 33 9.34 -12.38 10.31
C GLN A 33 8.51 -11.26 10.94
N GLN A 34 8.41 -10.14 10.24
CA GLN A 34 7.70 -8.98 10.74
C GLN A 34 6.23 -9.36 10.68
N VAL A 35 5.71 -9.81 11.82
CA VAL A 35 4.28 -10.03 12.00
C VAL A 35 3.62 -8.67 11.81
N ILE A 36 2.92 -8.50 10.68
CA ILE A 36 2.19 -7.28 10.39
C ILE A 36 0.93 -7.31 11.25
N ASP A 37 0.83 -6.38 12.21
CA ASP A 37 -0.38 -6.21 12.99
C ASP A 37 -1.44 -5.47 12.16
N LEU A 38 -2.45 -6.23 11.73
CA LEU A 38 -3.55 -5.74 10.90
C LEU A 38 -4.76 -5.27 11.72
N SER A 39 -4.75 -5.47 13.04
CA SER A 39 -5.88 -5.11 13.92
C SER A 39 -6.25 -3.63 13.82
N THR A 40 -5.28 -2.77 13.51
CA THR A 40 -5.44 -1.31 13.42
C THR A 40 -5.38 -0.75 11.99
N ALA A 41 -5.26 -1.61 10.97
CA ALA A 41 -5.05 -1.17 9.59
C ALA A 41 -6.17 -0.26 9.07
N ILE A 42 -7.43 -0.59 9.38
CA ILE A 42 -8.59 0.21 8.97
C ILE A 42 -8.57 1.59 9.63
N SER A 43 -8.26 1.65 10.94
CA SER A 43 -8.18 2.92 11.66
C SER A 43 -7.09 3.83 11.08
N LYS A 44 -5.94 3.26 10.70
CA LYS A 44 -4.86 3.99 10.05
C LYS A 44 -5.29 4.57 8.69
N VAL A 45 -5.86 3.74 7.83
CA VAL A 45 -6.36 4.16 6.51
C VAL A 45 -7.44 5.23 6.65
N ALA A 46 -8.37 5.06 7.59
CA ALA A 46 -9.41 6.05 7.86
C ALA A 46 -8.79 7.38 8.31
N LYS A 47 -7.86 7.36 9.27
CA LYS A 47 -7.19 8.58 9.77
C LYS A 47 -6.48 9.36 8.66
N GLU A 48 -5.84 8.65 7.74
CA GLU A 48 -5.11 9.27 6.62
C GLU A 48 -6.05 9.80 5.53
N ASN A 49 -7.20 9.16 5.30
CA ASN A 49 -8.07 9.47 4.15
C ASN A 49 -9.33 10.27 4.49
N ILE A 50 -9.79 10.30 5.75
CA ILE A 50 -10.98 11.08 6.16
C ILE A 50 -10.90 12.56 5.70
N PRO A 51 -9.77 13.28 5.80
CA PRO A 51 -9.70 14.68 5.36
C PRO A 51 -9.97 14.89 3.86
N ALA A 52 -9.80 13.84 3.03
CA ALA A 52 -10.08 13.90 1.61
C ALA A 52 -11.56 13.64 1.27
N VAL A 53 -12.37 13.18 2.23
CA VAL A 53 -13.78 12.86 2.03
C VAL A 53 -14.64 14.01 2.54
N VAL A 54 -15.46 14.57 1.65
CA VAL A 54 -16.38 15.67 1.99
C VAL A 54 -17.82 15.20 1.91
N HIS A 55 -18.63 15.68 2.85
CA HIS A 55 -20.09 15.56 2.78
C HIS A 55 -20.64 16.76 2.03
N ILE A 56 -21.42 16.52 0.98
CA ILE A 56 -22.03 17.57 0.16
C ILE A 56 -23.52 17.59 0.46
N ASP A 57 -23.96 18.67 1.10
CA ASP A 57 -25.37 18.95 1.37
C ASP A 57 -25.97 19.84 0.29
N VAL A 58 -27.00 19.35 -0.39
CA VAL A 58 -27.76 20.13 -1.38
C VAL A 58 -28.96 20.78 -0.70
N ILE A 59 -28.82 22.05 -0.32
CA ILE A 59 -29.85 22.81 0.40
C ILE A 59 -30.95 23.33 -0.53
N GLN A 60 -30.60 23.56 -1.80
CA GLN A 60 -31.52 24.17 -2.76
C GLN A 60 -31.32 23.60 -4.16
N ARG A 61 -32.43 23.28 -4.82
CA ARG A 61 -32.49 22.97 -6.25
C ARG A 61 -33.09 24.17 -6.98
N LYS A 62 -32.44 24.60 -8.07
CA LYS A 62 -32.98 25.64 -8.96
C LYS A 62 -32.98 25.11 -10.38
N GLU A 63 -34.12 25.22 -11.04
CA GLU A 63 -34.20 25.02 -12.48
C GLU A 63 -33.62 26.25 -13.19
N VAL A 64 -32.58 26.05 -13.98
CA VAL A 64 -31.95 27.08 -14.82
C VAL A 64 -31.87 26.54 -16.24
N VAL A 65 -32.10 27.43 -17.22
CA VAL A 65 -31.98 27.07 -18.64
C VAL A 65 -30.53 26.74 -18.92
N ASN A 66 -30.27 25.56 -19.49
CA ASN A 66 -28.91 25.16 -19.84
C ASN A 66 -28.43 26.00 -21.04
N PRO A 67 -27.38 26.83 -20.91
CA PRO A 67 -26.89 27.66 -22.01
C PRO A 67 -26.35 26.84 -23.20
N PHE A 68 -26.02 25.56 -22.99
CA PHE A 68 -25.63 24.63 -24.05
C PHE A 68 -26.81 23.86 -24.66
N TYR A 69 -28.04 24.12 -24.20
CA TYR A 69 -29.26 23.48 -24.70
C TYR A 69 -30.33 24.52 -25.07
N PRO A 70 -30.14 25.28 -26.17
CA PRO A 70 -30.93 26.48 -26.48
C PRO A 70 -32.37 26.19 -26.93
N PHE A 71 -32.69 24.96 -27.35
CA PHE A 71 -33.99 24.58 -27.90
C PHE A 71 -35.03 24.17 -26.84
N GLU A 72 -34.65 24.17 -25.56
CA GLU A 72 -35.49 23.71 -24.44
C GLU A 72 -36.78 24.56 -24.24
N ASN A 73 -36.72 25.81 -24.68
CA ASN A 73 -37.84 26.78 -24.62
C ASN A 73 -38.45 27.07 -26.00
N ASP A 74 -38.02 26.36 -27.05
CA ASP A 74 -38.60 26.53 -28.38
C ASP A 74 -39.95 25.77 -28.45
N PRO A 75 -41.06 26.45 -28.80
CA PRO A 75 -42.39 25.82 -28.89
C PRO A 75 -42.45 24.68 -29.91
N PHE A 76 -41.73 24.79 -31.03
CA PHE A 76 -41.66 23.75 -32.06
C PHE A 76 -40.96 22.52 -31.50
N PHE A 77 -39.78 22.70 -30.89
CA PHE A 77 -39.04 21.57 -30.32
C PHE A 77 -39.80 20.85 -29.21
N ARG A 78 -40.48 21.58 -28.32
CA ARG A 78 -41.32 20.95 -27.27
C ARG A 78 -42.46 20.12 -27.84
N TYR A 79 -43.05 20.56 -28.96
CA TYR A 79 -44.16 19.85 -29.60
C TYR A 79 -43.71 18.55 -30.27
N PHE A 80 -42.57 18.54 -30.97
CA PHE A 80 -42.09 17.36 -31.70
C PHE A 80 -41.24 16.39 -30.86
N PHE A 81 -40.50 16.89 -29.86
CA PHE A 81 -39.53 16.08 -29.09
C PHE A 81 -39.86 15.98 -27.59
N GLY A 82 -40.88 16.69 -27.11
CA GLY A 82 -41.22 16.76 -25.69
C GLY A 82 -40.31 17.72 -24.90
N GLY A 83 -40.52 17.78 -23.58
CA GLY A 83 -39.65 18.50 -22.65
C GLY A 83 -38.51 17.61 -22.11
N PRO A 84 -37.40 18.20 -21.64
CA PRO A 84 -36.30 17.46 -21.03
C PRO A 84 -36.79 16.61 -19.84
N GLN A 85 -36.65 15.30 -19.94
CA GLN A 85 -36.91 14.37 -18.83
C GLN A 85 -35.67 14.32 -17.93
N MET A 86 -35.47 15.34 -17.10
CA MET A 86 -34.46 15.24 -16.04
C MET A 86 -34.96 14.26 -14.97
N PRO A 87 -34.12 13.34 -14.48
CA PRO A 87 -34.45 12.52 -13.33
C PRO A 87 -34.83 13.41 -12.14
N ARG A 88 -35.96 13.10 -11.49
CA ARG A 88 -36.43 13.82 -10.30
C ARG A 88 -35.54 13.52 -9.11
#